data_AF-A0A7U7CXG5-F1
#
_entry.id   AF-A0A7U7CXG5-F1
#
_cell.length_a   1.000
_cell.length_b   1.000
_cell.length_c   1.000
_cell.angle_alpha   90.00
_cell.angle_beta   90.00
_cell.angle_gamma   90.00
#
_symmetry.space_group_name_H-M   'P 1'
#
loop_
_entity.id
_entity.type
_entity.pdbx_description
1 polymer ?
#
loop_
_entity_poly.entity_id
_entity_poly.type
_entity_poly.pdbx_seq_one_letter_code
_entity_poly.pdbx_strand_id
1 'polypeptide(L)'
;MISIESKRGMALDFIVYLIAVEDPVSSHGIHEFFLQKFEVQKSENVNIENIKAKLDSLSPFFQFGIENMILSETVNDLLSYYPKELSPQKTENSADFNVDYFDYLNRFVDISTIIVNDESIDFYDVESSIEENYNDEEINNILSAVNSIITSNELYQKKKHQFKTLSINQFEINLASIKEHFENYFMLRIVSPGVYISYYASLIFSLNKRASNFLNHFIRKINGVSESIVINKYFNSKNFKSKEYLDYQIDENEKLLFQHSFDVPQLDGFFTKNNKSSIISLQASLKNYLSILSASELLRNTNLTGINPHQYLELSAEHSLYGMKLKYLNFLRYGDRVHSQEDKGIENNLEELMTEKSNFIEYIKSKNFDIDDVKIILNALSENKYSSIGIKEMEFKNDIYFFRFCYFFYVFDYFQDIEGKKFDTIASFEKITKFNRDNRREVKQQYHRNFIEIDNSNGKHFPFSAKSTDAFLSEIEYSLRIDRENLKPIPTLKKY
;
A
#
# COMPACT_ATOMS: atom_id res chain seq x y z
N MET A 1 36.43 16.16 -2.83
CA MET A 1 35.39 15.22 -2.39
C MET A 1 34.94 15.66 -1.02
N ILE A 2 33.68 16.06 -0.88
CA ILE A 2 33.09 16.45 0.41
C ILE A 2 32.54 15.18 1.05
N SER A 3 32.91 14.90 2.30
CA SER A 3 32.45 13.70 3.02
C SER A 3 31.06 13.95 3.61
N ILE A 4 30.19 12.93 3.64
CA ILE A 4 28.90 13.00 4.38
C ILE A 4 29.10 13.24 5.87
N GLU A 5 30.24 12.80 6.40
CA GLU A 5 30.64 12.96 7.79
C GLU A 5 31.25 14.35 8.06
N SER A 6 31.14 15.28 7.12
CA SER A 6 31.56 16.67 7.32
C SER A 6 30.35 17.58 7.45
N LYS A 7 30.54 18.72 8.13
CA LYS A 7 29.53 19.76 8.28
C LYS A 7 29.03 20.29 6.94
N ARG A 8 29.93 20.45 5.96
CA ARG A 8 29.54 20.77 4.58
C ARG A 8 28.74 19.66 3.91
N GLY A 9 29.15 18.40 4.08
CA GLY A 9 28.44 17.27 3.48
C GLY A 9 27.01 17.16 3.97
N MET A 10 26.81 17.25 5.29
CA MET A 10 25.48 17.23 5.90
C MET A 10 24.62 18.42 5.47
N ALA A 11 25.17 19.63 5.46
CA ALA A 11 24.43 20.82 5.03
C ALA A 11 24.00 20.74 3.57
N LEU A 12 24.89 20.28 2.68
CA LEU A 12 24.57 20.12 1.26
C LEU A 12 23.51 19.04 1.03
N ASP A 13 23.64 17.89 1.71
CA ASP A 13 22.65 16.81 1.67
C ASP A 13 21.27 17.29 2.15
N PHE A 14 21.23 18.05 3.25
CA PHE A 14 20.00 18.65 3.78
C PHE A 14 19.37 19.66 2.80
N ILE A 15 20.16 20.60 2.26
CA ILE A 15 19.67 21.61 1.31
C ILE A 15 18.99 20.94 0.11
N VAL A 16 19.66 19.95 -0.48
CA VAL A 16 19.14 19.25 -1.68
C VAL A 16 17.91 18.43 -1.35
N TYR A 17 17.90 17.74 -0.20
CA TYR A 17 16.70 17.05 0.30
C TYR A 17 15.52 18.03 0.45
N LEU A 18 15.74 19.18 1.08
CA LEU A 18 14.71 20.17 1.34
C LEU A 18 14.12 20.73 0.04
N ILE A 19 14.98 21.06 -0.93
CA ILE A 19 14.54 21.50 -2.26
C ILE A 19 13.69 20.42 -2.94
N ALA A 20 14.08 19.14 -2.85
CA ALA A 20 13.30 18.06 -3.44
C ALA A 20 11.91 17.89 -2.79
N VAL A 21 11.77 18.20 -1.51
CA VAL A 21 10.49 18.14 -0.77
C VAL A 21 9.60 19.34 -1.10
N GLU A 22 10.16 20.55 -1.10
CA GLU A 22 9.38 21.80 -1.19
C GLU A 22 9.18 22.31 -2.63
N ASP A 23 10.10 22.03 -3.56
CA ASP A 23 9.98 22.35 -4.98
C ASP A 23 10.32 21.14 -5.86
N PRO A 24 9.43 20.13 -5.96
CA PRO A 24 9.64 18.94 -6.77
C PRO A 24 9.42 19.23 -8.27
N VAL A 25 10.07 20.27 -8.80
CA VAL A 25 10.02 20.64 -10.21
C VAL A 25 11.44 20.64 -10.80
N SER A 26 11.61 20.02 -11.96
CA SER A 26 12.91 19.92 -12.62
C SER A 26 13.51 21.22 -13.16
N SER A 27 12.92 22.38 -12.87
CA SER A 27 13.32 23.66 -13.45
C SER A 27 14.76 24.05 -13.09
N HIS A 28 15.22 23.65 -11.91
CA HIS A 28 16.53 24.01 -11.38
C HIS A 28 17.59 22.90 -11.54
N GLY A 29 17.23 21.70 -12.03
CA GLY A 29 18.16 20.59 -12.27
C GLY A 29 18.75 19.90 -11.03
N ILE A 30 18.72 20.51 -9.84
CA ILE A 30 19.43 20.02 -8.63
C ILE A 30 19.12 18.55 -8.27
N HIS A 31 17.85 18.11 -8.35
CA HIS A 31 17.46 16.72 -8.04
C HIS A 31 17.44 15.81 -9.28
N GLU A 32 17.92 16.28 -10.43
CA GLU A 32 17.93 15.57 -11.72
C GLU A 32 19.21 14.74 -11.94
N PHE A 33 19.94 14.37 -10.88
CA PHE A 33 21.19 13.59 -11.01
C PHE A 33 21.01 12.35 -11.90
N PHE A 34 19.93 11.61 -11.67
CA PHE A 34 19.58 10.42 -12.43
C PHE A 34 19.01 10.71 -13.82
N LEU A 35 18.73 11.97 -14.15
CA LEU A 35 18.20 12.39 -15.45
C LEU A 35 19.29 12.98 -16.38
N GLN A 36 20.51 13.18 -15.90
CA GLN A 36 21.61 13.81 -16.67
C GLN A 36 21.97 13.14 -18.00
N LYS A 37 21.84 11.81 -18.11
CA LYS A 37 22.17 11.05 -19.33
C LYS A 37 20.95 10.81 -20.24
N PHE A 38 19.81 11.42 -19.94
CA PHE A 38 18.62 11.34 -20.79
C PHE A 38 18.76 12.33 -21.95
N GLU A 39 19.33 11.88 -23.07
CA GLU A 39 19.27 12.63 -24.32
C GLU A 39 17.91 12.46 -24.99
N VAL A 40 17.24 13.58 -25.23
CA VAL A 40 15.97 13.68 -25.97
C VAL A 40 16.25 13.42 -27.46
N GLN A 41 16.10 12.18 -27.93
CA GLN A 41 15.88 11.94 -29.36
C GLN A 41 14.42 12.27 -29.69
N LYS A 42 14.21 13.22 -30.61
CA LYS A 42 12.88 13.49 -31.15
C LYS A 42 12.42 12.28 -31.94
N SER A 43 11.23 11.77 -31.64
CA SER A 43 10.57 10.74 -32.44
C SER A 43 10.38 11.23 -33.87
N GLU A 44 10.88 10.48 -34.85
CA GLU A 44 10.61 10.72 -36.28
C GLU A 44 9.22 10.18 -36.71
N ASN A 45 8.59 9.31 -35.90
CA ASN A 45 7.56 8.39 -36.37
C ASN A 45 6.14 8.60 -35.80
N VAL A 46 5.93 9.51 -34.85
CA VAL A 46 4.56 9.83 -34.37
C VAL A 46 4.29 11.32 -34.43
N ASN A 47 3.51 11.72 -35.44
CA ASN A 47 3.08 13.10 -35.59
C ASN A 47 1.90 13.40 -34.64
N ILE A 48 2.20 13.94 -33.46
CA ILE A 48 1.21 14.40 -32.47
C ILE A 48 0.20 15.38 -33.13
N GLU A 49 0.61 16.15 -34.13
CA GLU A 49 -0.30 17.03 -34.89
C GLU A 49 -1.38 16.23 -35.66
N ASN A 50 -1.05 15.04 -36.17
CA ASN A 50 -2.03 14.18 -36.85
C ASN A 50 -3.04 13.58 -35.86
N ILE A 51 -2.60 13.27 -34.63
CA ILE A 51 -3.49 12.79 -33.57
C ILE A 51 -4.44 13.92 -33.15
N LYS A 52 -3.91 15.13 -32.94
CA LYS A 52 -4.70 16.34 -32.66
C LYS A 52 -5.72 16.60 -33.78
N ALA A 53 -5.28 16.64 -35.04
CA ALA A 53 -6.16 16.92 -36.18
C ALA A 53 -7.29 15.88 -36.33
N LYS A 54 -7.01 14.60 -36.07
CA LYS A 54 -8.06 13.56 -36.06
C LYS A 54 -9.05 13.74 -34.92
N LEU A 55 -8.60 14.16 -33.75
CA LEU A 55 -9.47 14.40 -32.60
C LEU A 55 -10.29 15.69 -32.77
N ASP A 56 -9.70 16.75 -33.32
CA ASP A 56 -10.40 17.98 -33.72
C ASP A 56 -11.51 17.68 -34.74
N SER A 57 -11.28 16.74 -35.66
CA SER A 57 -12.31 16.30 -36.61
C SER A 57 -13.51 15.59 -35.96
N LEU A 58 -13.35 15.10 -34.73
CA LEU A 58 -14.40 14.48 -33.93
C LEU A 58 -15.07 15.48 -32.98
N SER A 59 -14.59 16.72 -32.88
CA SER A 59 -15.20 17.77 -32.05
C SER A 59 -16.71 17.97 -32.23
N PRO A 60 -17.31 17.84 -33.44
CA PRO A 60 -18.76 18.02 -33.57
C PRO A 60 -19.60 16.99 -32.79
N PHE A 61 -18.99 15.89 -32.34
CA PHE A 61 -19.66 14.80 -31.63
C PHE A 61 -19.56 14.92 -30.10
N PHE A 62 -18.85 15.93 -29.58
CA PHE A 62 -18.60 16.09 -28.15
C PHE A 62 -19.15 17.43 -27.64
N GLN A 63 -19.42 17.49 -26.33
CA GLN A 63 -19.71 18.78 -25.68
C GLN A 63 -18.40 19.56 -25.48
N PHE A 64 -18.48 20.89 -25.63
CA PHE A 64 -17.36 21.81 -25.44
C PHE A 64 -16.60 21.54 -24.13
N GLY A 65 -15.28 21.34 -24.22
CA GLY A 65 -14.41 21.05 -23.08
C GLY A 65 -14.17 19.56 -22.80
N ILE A 66 -15.07 18.66 -23.21
CA ILE A 66 -14.87 17.20 -23.09
C ILE A 66 -13.78 16.73 -24.07
N GLU A 67 -13.70 17.32 -25.25
CA GLU A 67 -12.68 17.02 -26.27
C GLU A 67 -11.25 17.21 -25.76
N ASN A 68 -11.01 18.36 -25.12
CA ASN A 68 -9.69 18.69 -24.59
C ASN A 68 -9.29 17.75 -23.45
N MET A 69 -10.27 17.27 -22.67
CA MET A 69 -10.05 16.27 -21.63
C MET A 69 -9.72 14.91 -22.23
N ILE A 70 -10.51 14.41 -23.19
CA ILE A 70 -10.27 13.14 -23.89
C ILE A 70 -8.91 13.16 -24.62
N LEU A 71 -8.59 14.28 -25.29
CA LEU A 71 -7.31 14.49 -25.97
C LEU A 71 -6.14 14.40 -24.98
N SER A 72 -6.23 15.12 -23.85
CA SER A 72 -5.21 15.11 -22.81
C SER A 72 -5.01 13.71 -22.22
N GLU A 73 -6.09 13.00 -21.91
CA GLU A 73 -6.03 11.63 -21.38
C GLU A 73 -5.46 10.64 -22.39
N THR A 74 -5.88 10.72 -23.65
CA THR A 74 -5.38 9.85 -24.74
C THR A 74 -3.89 10.08 -24.98
N VAL A 75 -3.44 11.34 -24.99
CA VAL A 75 -2.01 11.67 -25.14
C VAL A 75 -1.21 11.11 -23.96
N ASN A 76 -1.71 11.25 -22.73
CA ASN A 76 -1.04 10.72 -21.54
C ASN A 76 -1.00 9.18 -21.50
N ASP A 77 -2.06 8.51 -21.95
CA ASP A 77 -2.12 7.05 -22.08
C ASP A 77 -1.16 6.54 -23.15
N LEU A 78 -1.14 7.19 -24.32
CA LEU A 78 -0.22 6.86 -25.39
C LEU A 78 1.24 7.05 -24.95
N LEU A 79 1.55 8.13 -24.22
CA LEU A 79 2.85 8.34 -23.58
C LEU A 79 3.24 7.24 -22.58
N SER A 80 2.30 6.43 -22.08
CA SER A 80 2.57 5.30 -21.19
C SER A 80 2.89 4.01 -21.97
N TYR A 81 2.22 3.76 -23.10
CA TYR A 81 2.42 2.55 -23.92
C TYR A 81 3.59 2.64 -24.90
N TYR A 82 3.77 3.83 -25.46
CA TYR A 82 4.81 4.10 -26.44
C TYR A 82 5.73 5.21 -25.95
N PRO A 83 6.28 5.08 -24.72
CA PRO A 83 7.07 6.14 -24.14
C PRO A 83 8.39 6.33 -24.87
N LYS A 84 8.79 5.43 -25.78
CA LYS A 84 9.96 5.54 -26.66
C LYS A 84 9.63 6.20 -28.01
N GLU A 85 8.38 6.07 -28.46
CA GLU A 85 7.91 6.53 -29.76
C GLU A 85 7.17 7.88 -29.69
N LEU A 86 6.69 8.28 -28.51
CA LEU A 86 5.95 9.54 -28.29
C LEU A 86 6.65 10.53 -27.37
N SER A 87 7.36 10.00 -26.37
CA SER A 87 8.39 10.73 -25.65
C SER A 87 9.74 10.09 -25.95
N PRO A 88 10.85 10.78 -25.72
CA PRO A 88 12.14 10.10 -25.67
C PRO A 88 12.21 9.31 -24.36
N GLN A 89 12.28 7.99 -24.45
CA GLN A 89 12.85 7.17 -23.39
C GLN A 89 13.99 6.33 -23.99
N LYS A 90 15.21 6.54 -23.49
CA LYS A 90 16.34 5.64 -23.76
C LYS A 90 16.30 4.46 -22.78
N THR A 91 16.79 3.32 -23.24
CA THR A 91 17.18 2.18 -22.40
C THR A 91 18.11 2.64 -21.29
N GLU A 92 17.79 2.20 -20.08
CA GLU A 92 18.65 2.31 -18.91
C GLU A 92 20.01 1.72 -19.24
N ASN A 93 21.03 2.56 -19.32
CA ASN A 93 22.38 2.09 -19.49
C ASN A 93 22.95 1.84 -18.10
N SER A 94 23.37 0.59 -17.90
CA SER A 94 24.31 0.08 -16.90
C SER A 94 25.71 0.72 -16.97
N ALA A 95 25.83 1.97 -17.40
CA ALA A 95 27.10 2.64 -17.65
C ALA A 95 27.42 3.67 -16.56
N ASP A 96 28.52 3.42 -15.86
CA ASP A 96 29.18 4.26 -14.85
C ASP A 96 28.88 5.76 -15.02
N PHE A 97 28.31 6.40 -14.01
CA PHE A 97 28.13 7.85 -14.00
C PHE A 97 29.51 8.51 -14.16
N ASN A 98 29.69 9.37 -15.17
CA ASN A 98 30.98 10.02 -15.42
C ASN A 98 31.25 11.20 -14.47
N VAL A 99 30.34 11.46 -13.53
CA VAL A 99 30.36 12.60 -12.59
C VAL A 99 29.94 12.08 -11.23
N ASP A 100 30.75 12.35 -10.20
CA ASP A 100 30.42 12.07 -8.80
C ASP A 100 29.14 12.83 -8.38
N TYR A 101 28.37 12.25 -7.44
CA TYR A 101 27.12 12.85 -6.98
C TYR A 101 27.32 14.25 -6.36
N PHE A 102 28.39 14.46 -5.60
CA PHE A 102 28.70 15.77 -5.02
C PHE A 102 29.21 16.76 -6.06
N ASP A 103 30.04 16.29 -6.99
CA ASP A 103 30.52 17.14 -8.09
C ASP A 103 29.36 17.60 -8.97
N TYR A 104 28.29 16.81 -9.08
CA TYR A 104 27.06 17.24 -9.71
C TYR A 104 26.36 18.35 -8.91
N LEU A 105 26.14 18.16 -7.62
CA LEU A 105 25.45 19.13 -6.76
C LEU A 105 26.19 20.46 -6.63
N ASN A 106 27.53 20.43 -6.61
CA ASN A 106 28.39 21.61 -6.56
C ASN A 106 28.20 22.56 -7.76
N ARG A 107 27.61 22.10 -8.87
CA ARG A 107 27.26 22.97 -10.01
C ARG A 107 26.11 23.92 -9.70
N PHE A 108 25.34 23.63 -8.66
CA PHE A 108 24.13 24.35 -8.30
C PHE A 108 24.24 25.03 -6.93
N VAL A 109 24.91 24.38 -5.98
CA VAL A 109 25.09 24.88 -4.60
C VAL A 109 26.57 24.85 -4.26
N ASP A 110 27.20 26.02 -4.19
CA ASP A 110 28.57 26.15 -3.68
C ASP A 110 28.54 26.14 -2.15
N ILE A 111 28.58 24.96 -1.56
CA ILE A 111 28.46 24.78 -0.10
C ILE A 111 29.60 25.45 0.67
N SER A 112 30.74 25.72 0.03
CA SER A 112 31.87 26.41 0.67
C SER A 112 31.56 27.87 1.03
N THR A 113 30.60 28.47 0.32
CA THR A 113 30.10 29.84 0.59
C THR A 113 29.04 29.88 1.70
N ILE A 114 28.42 28.74 2.02
CA ILE A 114 27.35 28.63 3.01
C ILE A 114 27.93 28.23 4.37
N ILE A 115 28.83 27.23 4.37
CA ILE A 115 29.51 26.71 5.57
C ILE A 115 31.02 26.96 5.42
N VAL A 116 31.53 27.92 6.19
CA VAL A 116 32.94 28.36 6.11
C VAL A 116 33.87 27.38 6.82
N ASN A 117 33.46 26.86 7.98
CA ASN A 117 34.25 25.94 8.79
C ASN A 117 33.74 24.51 8.59
N ASP A 118 34.55 23.69 7.92
CA ASP A 118 34.22 22.29 7.64
C ASP A 118 34.88 21.39 8.69
N GLU A 119 34.09 20.97 9.66
CA GLU A 119 34.50 20.08 10.73
C GLU A 119 33.96 18.67 10.46
N SER A 120 34.68 17.64 10.93
CA SER A 120 34.15 16.28 10.95
C SER A 120 33.07 16.19 12.02
N ILE A 121 31.95 15.60 11.65
CA ILE A 121 30.81 15.37 12.52
C ILE A 121 30.81 13.88 12.91
N ASP A 122 30.96 13.58 14.20
CA ASP A 122 30.63 12.25 14.71
C ASP A 122 29.11 12.14 14.80
N PHE A 123 28.51 11.35 13.90
CA PHE A 123 27.06 11.20 13.84
C PHE A 123 26.44 10.69 15.15
N TYR A 124 27.19 9.93 15.96
CA TYR A 124 26.69 9.44 17.25
C TYR A 124 26.56 10.55 18.31
N ASP A 125 27.23 11.68 18.10
CA ASP A 125 27.19 12.86 18.96
C ASP A 125 26.30 13.98 18.37
N VAL A 126 25.65 13.75 17.23
CA VAL A 126 24.77 14.75 16.60
C VAL A 126 23.41 14.79 17.26
N GLU A 127 22.98 15.99 17.66
CA GLU A 127 21.65 16.25 18.16
C GLU A 127 20.66 16.58 17.02
N SER A 128 19.36 16.35 17.23
CA SER A 128 18.34 16.43 16.18
C SER A 128 18.01 17.85 15.72
N SER A 129 18.46 18.89 16.44
CA SER A 129 18.19 20.28 16.09
C SER A 129 19.24 20.87 15.16
N ILE A 130 18.82 21.71 14.21
CA ILE A 130 19.75 22.46 13.36
C ILE A 130 20.60 23.46 14.17
N GLU A 131 20.06 23.99 15.28
CA GLU A 131 20.72 25.00 16.13
C GLU A 131 21.85 24.42 16.97
N GLU A 132 21.82 23.11 17.20
CA GLU A 132 22.86 22.38 17.93
C GLU A 132 24.02 22.03 16.99
N ASN A 133 23.76 22.02 15.67
CA ASN A 133 24.72 21.66 14.63
C ASN A 133 25.34 22.85 13.90
N TYR A 134 24.61 23.96 13.79
CA TYR A 134 24.98 25.13 13.00
C TYR A 134 24.74 26.41 13.80
N ASN A 135 25.61 27.40 13.63
CA ASN A 135 25.40 28.71 14.25
C ASN A 135 24.36 29.54 13.46
N ASP A 136 23.89 30.63 14.06
CA ASP A 136 22.85 31.48 13.45
C ASP A 136 23.22 32.01 12.06
N GLU A 137 24.50 32.33 11.81
CA GLU A 137 24.96 32.80 10.50
C GLU A 137 24.86 31.69 9.44
N GLU A 138 25.34 30.50 9.77
CA GLU A 138 25.25 29.30 8.92
C GLU A 138 23.80 28.93 8.62
N ILE A 139 22.92 28.95 9.63
CA ILE A 139 21.48 28.67 9.45
C ILE A 139 20.84 29.69 8.50
N ASN A 140 21.15 30.97 8.66
CA ASN A 140 20.65 32.02 7.78
C ASN A 140 21.18 31.88 6.34
N ASN A 141 22.43 31.43 6.17
CA ASN A 141 23.01 31.16 4.86
C ASN A 141 22.32 29.96 4.18
N ILE A 142 22.07 28.87 4.92
CA ILE A 142 21.32 27.71 4.42
C ILE A 142 19.92 28.16 3.98
N LEU A 143 19.21 28.90 4.85
CA LEU A 143 17.87 29.41 4.56
C LEU A 143 17.84 30.28 3.30
N SER A 144 18.82 31.17 3.17
CA SER A 144 18.95 32.06 2.01
C SER A 144 19.22 31.28 0.72
N ALA A 145 20.07 30.25 0.78
CA ALA A 145 20.36 29.41 -0.37
C ALA A 145 19.11 28.65 -0.85
N VAL A 146 18.37 28.03 0.06
CA VAL A 146 17.14 27.29 -0.25
C VAL A 146 16.09 28.22 -0.86
N ASN A 147 15.83 29.37 -0.22
CA ASN A 147 14.86 30.34 -0.72
C ASN A 147 15.27 30.94 -2.06
N SER A 148 16.57 31.21 -2.29
CA SER A 148 17.05 31.68 -3.58
C SER A 148 16.70 30.68 -4.70
N ILE A 149 16.86 29.38 -4.44
CA ILE A 149 16.56 28.33 -5.41
C ILE A 149 15.05 28.24 -5.66
N ILE A 150 14.24 28.11 -4.60
CA ILE A 150 12.78 27.99 -4.70
C ILE A 150 12.16 29.20 -5.41
N THR A 151 12.61 30.42 -5.07
CA THR A 151 12.06 31.65 -5.63
C THR A 151 12.53 31.96 -7.06
N SER A 152 13.65 31.37 -7.49
CA SER A 152 14.15 31.50 -8.87
C SER A 152 13.30 30.73 -9.90
N ASN A 153 12.42 29.82 -9.44
CA ASN A 153 11.57 29.01 -10.29
C ASN A 153 10.55 29.86 -11.09
N GLU A 154 10.46 29.66 -12.41
CA GLU A 154 9.50 30.38 -13.27
C GLU A 154 8.03 30.24 -12.83
N LEU A 155 7.66 29.09 -12.26
CA LEU A 155 6.29 28.85 -11.76
C LEU A 155 5.99 29.72 -10.53
N TYR A 156 6.99 29.93 -9.67
CA TYR A 156 6.91 30.85 -8.54
C TYR A 156 6.70 32.28 -9.05
N GLN A 157 7.50 32.72 -10.03
CA GLN A 157 7.35 34.05 -10.64
C GLN A 157 5.98 34.22 -11.34
N LYS A 158 5.49 33.20 -12.04
CA LYS A 158 4.16 33.20 -12.69
C LYS A 158 3.01 33.29 -11.67
N LYS A 159 3.05 32.53 -10.56
CA LYS A 159 2.05 32.59 -9.49
C LYS A 159 2.06 33.94 -8.77
N LYS A 160 3.25 34.50 -8.50
CA LYS A 160 3.44 35.83 -7.93
C LYS A 160 2.78 36.94 -8.77
N HIS A 161 2.84 36.82 -10.10
CA HIS A 161 2.18 37.76 -11.01
C HIS A 161 0.66 37.59 -11.11
N GLN A 162 0.14 36.37 -10.95
CA GLN A 162 -1.31 36.10 -11.02
C GLN A 162 -2.09 36.53 -9.77
N PHE A 163 -1.46 36.47 -8.58
CA PHE A 163 -2.12 36.82 -7.32
C PHE A 163 -1.41 37.99 -6.64
N LYS A 164 -1.69 39.23 -7.09
CA LYS A 164 -1.14 40.48 -6.51
C LYS A 164 -1.38 40.67 -5.00
N THR A 165 -2.22 39.84 -4.37
CA THR A 165 -2.67 39.93 -2.97
C THR A 165 -2.13 38.84 -2.05
N LEU A 166 -1.40 37.82 -2.54
CA LEU A 166 -0.74 36.86 -1.66
C LEU A 166 0.57 37.49 -1.17
N SER A 167 0.76 37.55 0.15
CA SER A 167 2.03 38.00 0.72
C SER A 167 3.15 37.05 0.28
N ILE A 168 4.27 37.63 -0.15
CA ILE A 168 5.48 36.95 -0.66
C ILE A 168 5.95 35.81 0.27
N ASN A 169 5.63 35.92 1.56
CA ASN A 169 6.04 35.04 2.65
C ASN A 169 5.36 33.65 2.69
N GLN A 170 4.37 33.34 1.85
CA GLN A 170 3.67 32.05 1.93
C GLN A 170 4.41 30.87 1.28
N PHE A 171 5.43 31.16 0.48
CA PHE A 171 6.17 30.17 -0.31
C PHE A 171 7.67 30.16 0.03
N GLU A 172 8.13 31.11 0.85
CA GLU A 172 9.48 31.12 1.39
C GLU A 172 9.50 30.23 2.63
N ILE A 173 10.53 29.41 2.75
CA ILE A 173 10.81 28.67 3.97
C ILE A 173 11.26 29.70 4.99
N ASN A 174 10.64 29.68 6.18
CA ASN A 174 11.04 30.51 7.30
C ASN A 174 11.91 29.71 8.29
N LEU A 175 12.45 30.39 9.29
CA LEU A 175 13.32 29.79 10.30
C LEU A 175 12.63 28.68 11.12
N ALA A 176 11.33 28.75 11.36
CA ALA A 176 10.63 27.67 12.06
C ALA A 176 10.49 26.44 11.16
N SER A 177 10.14 26.64 9.88
CA SER A 177 10.00 25.57 8.90
C SER A 177 11.33 24.85 8.63
N ILE A 178 12.45 25.57 8.48
CA ILE A 178 13.75 24.93 8.23
C ILE A 178 14.17 24.02 9.40
N LYS A 179 13.84 24.39 10.65
CA LYS A 179 14.09 23.55 11.84
C LYS A 179 13.30 22.25 11.78
N GLU A 180 12.00 22.33 11.51
CA GLU A 180 11.13 21.14 11.36
C GLU A 180 11.61 20.23 10.22
N HIS A 181 12.02 20.80 9.09
CA HIS A 181 12.58 20.02 7.99
C HIS A 181 13.91 19.36 8.34
N PHE A 182 14.75 20.02 9.13
CA PHE A 182 16.01 19.47 9.59
C PHE A 182 15.80 18.28 10.53
N GLU A 183 14.86 18.38 11.47
CA GLU A 183 14.48 17.25 12.34
C GLU A 183 13.99 16.05 11.51
N ASN A 184 13.13 16.29 10.51
CA ASN A 184 12.65 15.25 9.60
C ASN A 184 13.78 14.61 8.78
N TYR A 185 14.70 15.44 8.26
CA TYR A 185 15.90 14.97 7.57
C TYR A 185 16.77 14.11 8.50
N PHE A 186 16.97 14.56 9.74
CA PHE A 186 17.78 13.88 10.72
C PHE A 186 17.22 12.50 11.07
N MET A 187 15.89 12.40 11.23
CA MET A 187 15.21 11.12 11.45
C MET A 187 15.42 10.12 10.31
N LEU A 188 15.45 10.59 9.04
CA LEU A 188 15.75 9.73 7.90
C LEU A 188 17.22 9.28 7.90
N ARG A 189 18.12 10.16 8.32
CA ARG A 189 19.56 9.88 8.42
C ARG A 189 19.90 8.90 9.55
N ILE A 190 19.18 8.92 10.68
CA ILE A 190 19.36 7.92 11.76
C ILE A 190 19.15 6.50 11.25
N VAL A 191 18.17 6.30 10.35
CA VAL A 191 17.88 4.99 9.77
C VAL A 191 19.07 4.45 8.97
N SER A 192 19.79 5.34 8.29
CA SER A 192 20.94 5.03 7.43
C SER A 192 21.98 6.15 7.49
N PRO A 193 22.92 6.14 8.46
CA PRO A 193 23.82 7.28 8.69
C PRO A 193 24.91 7.45 7.61
N GLY A 194 25.27 6.36 6.93
CA GLY A 194 26.32 6.34 5.89
C GLY A 194 25.84 6.65 4.46
N VAL A 195 24.61 7.12 4.28
CA VAL A 195 24.03 7.38 2.94
C VAL A 195 23.49 8.79 2.81
N TYR A 196 23.59 9.34 1.61
CA TYR A 196 23.05 10.65 1.27
C TYR A 196 21.53 10.58 1.08
N ILE A 197 20.77 11.25 1.94
CA ILE A 197 19.31 11.28 1.83
C ILE A 197 18.89 11.95 0.53
N SER A 198 19.60 13.01 0.12
CA SER A 198 19.41 13.72 -1.14
C SER A 198 19.61 12.85 -2.38
N TYR A 199 20.51 11.86 -2.32
CA TYR A 199 20.74 10.91 -3.42
C TYR A 199 19.48 10.08 -3.66
N TYR A 200 18.92 9.50 -2.60
CA TYR A 200 17.68 8.75 -2.71
C TYR A 200 16.46 9.63 -2.99
N ALA A 201 16.47 10.89 -2.54
CA ALA A 201 15.45 11.85 -2.91
C ALA A 201 15.47 12.13 -4.42
N SER A 202 16.65 12.29 -5.00
CA SER A 202 16.85 12.47 -6.45
C SER A 202 16.45 11.22 -7.24
N LEU A 203 16.69 10.02 -6.68
CA LEU A 203 16.26 8.75 -7.26
C LEU A 203 14.73 8.64 -7.32
N ILE A 204 14.06 8.86 -6.19
CA ILE A 204 12.60 8.82 -6.08
C ILE A 204 11.97 9.90 -6.93
N PHE A 205 12.56 11.10 -6.99
CA PHE A 205 12.14 12.16 -7.89
C PHE A 205 12.14 11.69 -9.36
N SER A 206 13.26 11.10 -9.80
CA SER A 206 13.40 10.57 -11.16
C SER A 206 12.38 9.47 -11.47
N LEU A 207 12.12 8.57 -10.52
CA LEU A 207 11.08 7.54 -10.64
C LEU A 207 9.70 8.17 -10.72
N ASN A 208 9.34 9.09 -9.82
CA ASN A 208 8.04 9.77 -9.79
C ASN A 208 7.73 10.48 -11.13
N LYS A 209 8.71 11.24 -11.66
CA LYS A 209 8.58 11.94 -12.95
C LYS A 209 8.29 11.00 -14.11
N ARG A 210 8.77 9.76 -14.05
CA ARG A 210 8.56 8.72 -15.08
C ARG A 210 7.30 7.87 -14.81
N ALA A 211 6.95 7.66 -13.55
CA ALA A 211 5.92 6.73 -13.10
C ALA A 211 4.49 7.31 -13.14
N SER A 212 4.35 8.63 -12.97
CA SER A 212 3.04 9.31 -12.85
C SER A 212 2.04 8.95 -13.97
N ASN A 213 2.51 8.83 -15.22
CA ASN A 213 1.64 8.49 -16.36
C ASN A 213 1.14 7.03 -16.28
N PHE A 214 2.02 6.09 -15.94
CA PHE A 214 1.68 4.67 -15.77
C PHE A 214 0.64 4.47 -14.66
N LEU A 215 0.79 5.16 -13.53
CA LEU A 215 -0.16 5.09 -12.42
C LEU A 215 -1.54 5.65 -12.83
N ASN A 216 -1.58 6.81 -13.48
CA ASN A 216 -2.83 7.40 -13.95
C ASN A 216 -3.53 6.54 -15.00
N HIS A 217 -2.75 5.93 -15.91
CA HIS A 217 -3.27 4.96 -16.87
C HIS A 217 -3.89 3.75 -16.15
N PHE A 218 -3.19 3.18 -15.19
CA PHE A 218 -3.67 2.06 -14.39
C PHE A 218 -4.99 2.38 -13.70
N ILE A 219 -5.08 3.53 -13.02
CA ILE A 219 -6.31 4.02 -12.37
C ILE A 219 -7.46 4.10 -13.38
N ARG A 220 -7.26 4.74 -14.53
CA ARG A 220 -8.29 4.84 -15.58
C ARG A 220 -8.72 3.48 -16.10
N LYS A 221 -7.77 2.57 -16.33
CA LYS A 221 -8.04 1.20 -16.81
C LYS A 221 -8.90 0.43 -15.81
N ILE A 222 -8.53 0.44 -14.53
CA ILE A 222 -9.28 -0.24 -13.48
C ILE A 222 -10.68 0.36 -13.36
N ASN A 223 -10.81 1.68 -13.23
CA ASN A 223 -12.11 2.37 -13.18
C ASN A 223 -12.98 2.01 -14.40
N GLY A 224 -12.42 2.07 -15.61
CA GLY A 224 -13.14 1.77 -16.85
C GLY A 224 -13.68 0.34 -16.90
N VAL A 225 -12.91 -0.65 -16.40
CA VAL A 225 -13.38 -2.04 -16.33
C VAL A 225 -14.42 -2.22 -15.21
N SER A 226 -14.19 -1.65 -14.03
CA SER A 226 -15.10 -1.79 -12.89
C SER A 226 -16.44 -1.08 -13.09
N GLU A 227 -16.45 0.04 -13.81
CA GLU A 227 -17.65 0.86 -14.05
C GLU A 227 -18.35 0.54 -15.38
N SER A 228 -17.78 -0.33 -16.22
CA SER A 228 -18.32 -0.61 -17.55
C SER A 228 -19.71 -1.23 -17.51
N ILE A 229 -20.72 -0.47 -17.97
CA ILE A 229 -22.11 -0.93 -18.08
C ILE A 229 -22.22 -2.14 -19.00
N VAL A 230 -21.41 -2.23 -20.07
CA VAL A 230 -21.47 -3.36 -21.03
C VAL A 230 -20.93 -4.63 -20.38
N ILE A 231 -19.78 -4.55 -19.70
CA ILE A 231 -19.23 -5.68 -18.94
C ILE A 231 -20.23 -6.06 -17.83
N ASN A 232 -20.73 -5.08 -17.07
CA ASN A 232 -21.71 -5.32 -16.01
C ASN A 232 -23.08 -5.84 -16.51
N LYS A 233 -23.46 -5.58 -17.76
CA LYS A 233 -24.73 -6.04 -18.37
C LYS A 233 -24.65 -7.44 -18.95
N TYR A 234 -23.52 -7.86 -19.53
CA TYR A 234 -23.32 -9.21 -20.04
C TYR A 234 -22.95 -10.22 -18.94
N PHE A 235 -22.40 -9.75 -17.83
CA PHE A 235 -22.03 -10.59 -16.68
C PHE A 235 -23.02 -10.37 -15.51
N ASN A 236 -24.07 -11.18 -15.50
CA ASN A 236 -25.31 -11.08 -14.70
C ASN A 236 -25.17 -11.27 -13.16
N SER A 237 -24.16 -10.67 -12.51
CA SER A 237 -23.99 -10.72 -11.06
C SER A 237 -23.54 -9.36 -10.52
N LYS A 238 -24.48 -8.65 -9.88
CA LYS A 238 -24.38 -7.23 -9.51
C LYS A 238 -23.26 -6.84 -8.51
N ASN A 239 -22.48 -7.77 -7.96
CA ASN A 239 -21.42 -7.44 -6.99
C ASN A 239 -20.29 -8.49 -6.90
N PHE A 240 -20.39 -9.63 -7.57
CA PHE A 240 -19.46 -10.75 -7.34
C PHE A 240 -18.23 -10.70 -8.26
N LYS A 241 -18.35 -10.15 -9.47
CA LYS A 241 -17.27 -10.23 -10.48
C LYS A 241 -16.35 -9.00 -10.58
N SER A 242 -16.82 -7.81 -10.18
CA SER A 242 -15.92 -6.68 -9.94
C SER A 242 -14.96 -6.99 -8.79
N LYS A 243 -15.47 -7.70 -7.77
CA LYS A 243 -14.68 -8.27 -6.68
C LYS A 243 -13.67 -9.30 -7.18
N GLU A 244 -14.10 -10.32 -7.93
CA GLU A 244 -13.18 -11.31 -8.54
C GLU A 244 -12.10 -10.65 -9.43
N TYR A 245 -12.46 -9.64 -10.22
CA TYR A 245 -11.49 -8.90 -11.04
C TYR A 245 -10.49 -8.13 -10.19
N LEU A 246 -10.95 -7.43 -9.16
CA LEU A 246 -10.09 -6.70 -8.23
C LEU A 246 -9.21 -7.67 -7.43
N ASP A 247 -9.76 -8.80 -6.96
CA ASP A 247 -9.02 -9.85 -6.26
C ASP A 247 -7.93 -10.43 -7.17
N TYR A 248 -8.24 -10.73 -8.43
CA TYR A 248 -7.24 -11.13 -9.42
C TYR A 248 -6.16 -10.06 -9.66
N GLN A 249 -6.55 -8.79 -9.78
CA GLN A 249 -5.57 -7.71 -9.94
C GLN A 249 -4.71 -7.52 -8.69
N ILE A 250 -5.25 -7.71 -7.49
CA ILE A 250 -4.51 -7.69 -6.22
C ILE A 250 -3.48 -8.81 -6.23
N ASP A 251 -3.91 -10.06 -6.46
CA ASP A 251 -3.02 -11.23 -6.49
C ASP A 251 -1.86 -11.07 -7.50
N GLU A 252 -2.14 -10.54 -8.69
CA GLU A 252 -1.11 -10.30 -9.70
C GLU A 252 -0.13 -9.20 -9.29
N ASN A 253 -0.62 -8.09 -8.71
CA ASN A 253 0.25 -7.02 -8.26
C ASN A 253 1.03 -7.39 -6.99
N GLU A 254 0.51 -8.27 -6.12
CA GLU A 254 1.25 -8.80 -4.96
C GLU A 254 2.44 -9.65 -5.41
N LYS A 255 2.23 -10.55 -6.39
CA LYS A 255 3.33 -11.33 -6.98
C LYS A 255 4.39 -10.44 -7.61
N LEU A 256 3.97 -9.45 -8.40
CA LEU A 256 4.88 -8.53 -9.06
C LEU A 256 5.63 -7.62 -8.06
N LEU A 257 4.95 -7.16 -7.00
CA LEU A 257 5.59 -6.43 -5.91
C LEU A 257 6.66 -7.31 -5.25
N PHE A 258 6.32 -8.55 -4.89
CA PHE A 258 7.29 -9.45 -4.27
C PHE A 258 8.49 -9.72 -5.19
N GLN A 259 8.24 -9.89 -6.49
CA GLN A 259 9.29 -10.14 -7.48
C GLN A 259 10.25 -8.96 -7.67
N HIS A 260 9.75 -7.72 -7.64
CA HIS A 260 10.51 -6.53 -8.05
C HIS A 260 10.81 -5.53 -6.92
N SER A 261 10.27 -5.72 -5.71
CA SER A 261 10.43 -4.78 -4.58
C SER A 261 11.87 -4.57 -4.14
N PHE A 262 12.75 -5.56 -4.38
CA PHE A 262 14.18 -5.46 -4.11
C PHE A 262 14.98 -4.92 -5.29
N ASP A 263 14.42 -4.96 -6.51
CA ASP A 263 15.09 -4.50 -7.73
C ASP A 263 14.91 -3.00 -7.98
N VAL A 264 13.81 -2.42 -7.48
CA VAL A 264 13.44 -1.02 -7.70
C VAL A 264 12.74 -0.44 -6.46
N PRO A 265 13.07 0.80 -6.02
CA PRO A 265 12.36 1.47 -4.94
C PRO A 265 10.86 1.58 -5.22
N GLN A 266 10.05 1.18 -4.26
CA GLN A 266 8.60 1.33 -4.35
C GLN A 266 8.19 2.76 -3.99
N LEU A 267 7.48 3.42 -4.91
CA LEU A 267 6.86 4.71 -4.66
C LEU A 267 5.65 4.53 -3.73
N ASP A 268 5.38 5.53 -2.91
CA ASP A 268 4.21 5.61 -2.06
C ASP A 268 3.58 7.01 -2.13
N GLY A 269 2.32 7.11 -1.74
CA GLY A 269 1.52 8.31 -1.88
C GLY A 269 0.08 8.12 -1.43
N PHE A 270 -0.80 9.00 -1.88
CA PHE A 270 -2.21 8.96 -1.54
C PHE A 270 -3.09 9.30 -2.74
N PHE A 271 -4.34 8.88 -2.67
CA PHE A 271 -5.35 9.15 -3.70
C PHE A 271 -6.25 10.29 -3.22
N THR A 272 -6.65 11.17 -4.13
CA THR A 272 -7.52 12.30 -3.78
C THR A 272 -8.97 11.86 -3.65
N LYS A 273 -9.79 12.72 -3.02
CA LYS A 273 -11.23 12.48 -2.87
C LYS A 273 -11.86 12.28 -4.26
N ASN A 274 -12.49 11.12 -4.47
CA ASN A 274 -13.02 10.57 -5.74
C ASN A 274 -12.05 9.74 -6.59
N ASN A 275 -10.81 9.48 -6.15
CA ASN A 275 -9.84 8.57 -6.78
C ASN A 275 -9.51 8.85 -8.25
N LYS A 276 -9.73 10.09 -8.70
CA LYS A 276 -9.42 10.50 -10.07
C LYS A 276 -7.99 11.01 -10.23
N SER A 277 -7.31 11.29 -9.11
CA SER A 277 -5.90 11.66 -9.12
C SER A 277 -5.15 11.01 -7.98
N SER A 278 -3.86 10.81 -8.21
CA SER A 278 -2.90 10.28 -7.26
C SER A 278 -1.82 11.33 -7.00
N ILE A 279 -1.28 11.33 -5.79
CA ILE A 279 -0.13 12.14 -5.41
C ILE A 279 0.91 11.18 -4.85
N ILE A 280 2.03 11.04 -5.56
CA ILE A 280 3.22 10.34 -5.06
C ILE A 280 3.91 11.27 -4.05
N SER A 281 4.11 10.79 -2.82
CA SER A 281 4.77 11.55 -1.75
C SER A 281 6.24 11.16 -1.71
N LEU A 282 7.13 12.14 -1.92
CA LEU A 282 8.57 11.95 -1.81
C LEU A 282 8.95 11.47 -0.40
N GLN A 283 8.40 12.09 0.64
CA GLN A 283 8.70 11.76 2.03
C GLN A 283 8.24 10.35 2.41
N ALA A 284 7.03 9.95 2.01
CA ALA A 284 6.53 8.59 2.29
C ALA A 284 7.36 7.54 1.55
N SER A 285 7.66 7.80 0.28
CA SER A 285 8.49 6.92 -0.55
C SER A 285 9.90 6.78 0.06
N LEU A 286 10.53 7.88 0.47
CA LEU A 286 11.85 7.90 1.10
C LEU A 286 11.86 7.08 2.38
N LYS A 287 10.89 7.33 3.26
CA LYS A 287 10.79 6.65 4.55
C LYS A 287 10.62 5.15 4.37
N ASN A 288 9.69 4.72 3.52
CA ASN A 288 9.46 3.30 3.25
C ASN A 288 10.73 2.66 2.67
N TYR A 289 11.36 3.34 1.71
CA TYR A 289 12.51 2.81 1.03
C TYR A 289 13.74 2.68 1.94
N LEU A 290 14.07 3.72 2.72
CA LEU A 290 15.16 3.66 3.71
C LEU A 290 14.90 2.60 4.78
N SER A 291 13.63 2.36 5.15
CA SER A 291 13.27 1.29 6.10
C SER A 291 13.49 -0.10 5.51
N ILE A 292 13.19 -0.31 4.23
CA ILE A 292 13.48 -1.58 3.53
C ILE A 292 14.98 -1.79 3.44
N LEU A 293 15.72 -0.74 3.09
CA LEU A 293 17.18 -0.80 3.02
C LEU A 293 17.81 -1.15 4.38
N SER A 294 17.40 -0.49 5.46
CA SER A 294 17.95 -0.74 6.80
C SER A 294 17.65 -2.16 7.30
N ALA A 295 16.52 -2.74 6.90
CA ALA A 295 16.18 -4.14 7.16
C ALA A 295 16.94 -5.16 6.28
N SER A 296 17.62 -4.71 5.23
CA SER A 296 18.34 -5.57 4.29
C SER A 296 19.82 -5.76 4.65
N GLU A 297 20.42 -6.91 4.32
CA GLU A 297 21.87 -7.15 4.49
C GLU A 297 22.75 -6.20 3.65
N LEU A 298 22.14 -5.59 2.65
CA LEU A 298 22.70 -4.67 1.69
C LEU A 298 23.20 -3.36 2.33
N LEU A 299 22.46 -2.83 3.32
CA LEU A 299 22.88 -1.62 4.06
C LEU A 299 23.95 -1.93 5.13
N ARG A 300 23.94 -3.15 5.67
CA ARG A 300 24.99 -3.65 6.58
C ARG A 300 26.37 -3.63 5.92
N ASN A 301 26.46 -4.02 4.64
CA ASN A 301 27.71 -3.97 3.88
C ASN A 301 28.15 -2.54 3.53
N THR A 302 27.19 -1.66 3.26
CA THR A 302 27.45 -0.22 3.03
C THR A 302 28.07 0.43 4.25
N ASN A 303 27.46 0.24 5.42
CA ASN A 303 27.95 0.82 6.68
C ASN A 303 29.34 0.31 7.05
N LEU A 304 29.70 -0.92 6.65
CA LEU A 304 31.03 -1.49 6.88
C LEU A 304 32.10 -1.00 5.91
N THR A 305 31.71 -0.58 4.69
CA THR A 305 32.65 -0.24 3.60
C THR A 305 32.72 1.25 3.32
N GLY A 306 31.74 2.04 3.79
CA GLY A 306 31.60 3.47 3.47
C GLY A 306 31.21 3.74 2.01
N ILE A 307 30.91 2.69 1.23
CA ILE A 307 30.53 2.81 -0.19
C ILE A 307 29.00 2.80 -0.28
N ASN A 308 28.43 3.92 -0.70
CA ASN A 308 26.99 4.04 -0.95
C ASN A 308 26.56 2.94 -1.94
N PRO A 309 25.57 2.10 -1.62
CA PRO A 309 25.33 0.92 -2.42
C PRO A 309 24.63 1.37 -3.70
N HIS A 310 25.34 1.26 -4.83
CA HIS A 310 24.72 1.28 -6.14
C HIS A 310 23.96 -0.05 -6.31
N GLN A 311 22.75 -0.10 -5.77
CA GLN A 311 22.05 -1.36 -5.54
C GLN A 311 21.21 -1.84 -6.73
N TYR A 312 21.04 -1.04 -7.77
CA TYR A 312 19.98 -1.30 -8.73
C TYR A 312 20.44 -1.76 -10.11
N LEU A 313 19.88 -2.92 -10.48
CA LEU A 313 19.98 -3.54 -11.79
C LEU A 313 19.10 -2.80 -12.82
N GLU A 314 18.01 -2.17 -12.38
CA GLU A 314 17.02 -1.45 -13.22
C GLU A 314 16.44 -0.23 -12.46
N LEU A 315 15.99 0.80 -13.18
CA LEU A 315 15.29 1.99 -12.67
C LEU A 315 13.86 2.06 -13.23
N SER A 316 13.19 0.91 -13.32
CA SER A 316 11.90 0.76 -13.98
C SER A 316 10.78 1.53 -13.26
N ALA A 317 10.24 2.54 -13.95
CA ALA A 317 9.14 3.34 -13.42
C ALA A 317 7.86 2.51 -13.19
N GLU A 318 7.60 1.51 -14.04
CA GLU A 318 6.43 0.62 -13.90
C GLU A 318 6.58 -0.31 -12.68
N HIS A 319 7.78 -0.85 -12.46
CA HIS A 319 8.04 -1.74 -11.31
C HIS A 319 8.02 -0.97 -9.98
N SER A 320 8.33 0.32 -9.99
CA SER A 320 8.25 1.19 -8.80
C SER A 320 6.82 1.45 -8.29
N LEU A 321 5.80 1.05 -9.04
CA LEU A 321 4.40 1.40 -8.76
C LEU A 321 3.58 0.29 -8.11
N TYR A 322 4.10 -0.93 -7.96
CA TYR A 322 3.27 -2.05 -7.50
C TYR A 322 2.68 -1.81 -6.10
N GLY A 323 3.44 -1.20 -5.18
CA GLY A 323 2.91 -0.78 -3.88
C GLY A 323 1.73 0.18 -3.97
N MET A 324 1.82 1.23 -4.79
CA MET A 324 0.71 2.17 -5.01
C MET A 324 -0.47 1.53 -5.74
N LYS A 325 -0.22 0.65 -6.72
CA LYS A 325 -1.27 -0.09 -7.42
C LYS A 325 -2.07 -0.94 -6.44
N LEU A 326 -1.40 -1.68 -5.55
CA LEU A 326 -2.06 -2.43 -4.49
C LEU A 326 -2.85 -1.55 -3.54
N LYS A 327 -2.28 -0.42 -3.10
CA LYS A 327 -2.98 0.55 -2.24
C LYS A 327 -4.29 1.03 -2.87
N TYR A 328 -4.26 1.32 -4.17
CA TYR A 328 -5.44 1.71 -4.94
C TYR A 328 -6.44 0.57 -5.14
N LEU A 329 -5.98 -0.62 -5.50
CA LEU A 329 -6.83 -1.80 -5.69
C LEU A 329 -7.53 -2.20 -4.39
N ASN A 330 -6.78 -2.25 -3.28
CA ASN A 330 -7.31 -2.52 -1.95
C ASN A 330 -8.32 -1.44 -1.54
N PHE A 331 -8.02 -0.17 -1.83
CA PHE A 331 -8.99 0.90 -1.63
C PHE A 331 -10.28 0.65 -2.42
N LEU A 332 -10.20 0.31 -3.72
CA LEU A 332 -11.41 0.06 -4.52
C LEU A 332 -12.17 -1.19 -4.06
N ARG A 333 -11.44 -2.22 -3.64
CA ARG A 333 -12.00 -3.51 -3.25
C ARG A 333 -12.68 -3.47 -1.88
N TYR A 334 -12.10 -2.73 -0.96
CA TYR A 334 -12.50 -2.71 0.45
C TYR A 334 -13.10 -1.36 0.88
N GLY A 335 -12.90 -0.28 0.12
CA GLY A 335 -13.33 1.09 0.41
C GLY A 335 -12.30 1.87 1.24
N ASP A 336 -12.74 3.01 1.81
CA ASP A 336 -12.06 3.80 2.87
C ASP A 336 -11.90 2.99 4.20
N ARG A 337 -11.66 1.68 4.13
CA ARG A 337 -11.34 0.81 5.27
C ARG A 337 -9.89 1.01 5.75
N VAL A 338 -9.44 2.25 5.79
CA VAL A 338 -8.41 2.66 6.74
C VAL A 338 -9.14 2.81 8.07
N HIS A 339 -9.17 1.74 8.87
CA HIS A 339 -9.72 1.65 10.23
C HIS A 339 -10.79 2.69 10.53
N SER A 340 -11.98 2.49 9.97
CA SER A 340 -13.12 3.36 10.24
C SER A 340 -13.47 3.31 11.74
N GLN A 341 -14.13 4.35 12.27
CA GLN A 341 -14.66 4.28 13.64
C GLN A 341 -15.65 3.09 13.81
N GLU A 342 -16.24 2.61 12.72
CA GLU A 342 -17.05 1.38 12.71
C GLU A 342 -16.19 0.14 12.99
N ASP A 343 -14.98 0.04 12.41
CA ASP A 343 -14.07 -1.08 12.67
C ASP A 343 -13.61 -1.13 14.13
N LYS A 344 -13.33 0.03 14.76
CA LYS A 344 -13.08 0.11 16.21
C LYS A 344 -14.30 -0.32 17.04
N GLY A 345 -15.50 0.04 16.60
CA GLY A 345 -16.73 -0.43 17.22
C GLY A 345 -16.92 -1.95 17.08
N ILE A 346 -16.57 -2.52 15.93
CA ILE A 346 -16.64 -3.96 15.65
C ILE A 346 -15.57 -4.73 16.42
N GLU A 347 -14.34 -4.20 16.54
CA GLU A 347 -13.28 -4.72 17.40
C GLU A 347 -13.71 -4.73 18.87
N ASN A 348 -14.23 -3.61 19.38
CA ASN A 348 -14.75 -3.55 20.76
C ASN A 348 -15.88 -4.58 20.96
N ASN A 349 -16.81 -4.71 20.01
CA ASN A 349 -17.88 -5.70 20.08
C ASN A 349 -17.35 -7.15 20.06
N LEU A 350 -16.21 -7.40 19.43
CA LEU A 350 -15.58 -8.72 19.45
C LEU A 350 -14.92 -8.96 20.80
N GLU A 351 -14.19 -7.99 21.35
CA GLU A 351 -13.59 -8.10 22.68
C GLU A 351 -14.65 -8.32 23.77
N GLU A 352 -15.78 -7.62 23.68
CA GLU A 352 -16.94 -7.83 24.54
C GLU A 352 -17.51 -9.25 24.40
N LEU A 353 -17.70 -9.74 23.16
CA LEU A 353 -18.15 -11.11 22.92
C LEU A 353 -17.14 -12.13 23.47
N MET A 354 -15.85 -11.88 23.31
CA MET A 354 -14.80 -12.77 23.81
C MET A 354 -14.81 -12.83 25.35
N THR A 355 -15.10 -11.70 25.99
CA THR A 355 -15.26 -11.62 27.45
C THR A 355 -16.54 -12.34 27.91
N GLU A 356 -17.68 -12.09 27.24
CA GLU A 356 -18.96 -12.73 27.52
C GLU A 356 -18.89 -14.26 27.37
N LYS A 357 -18.13 -14.74 26.39
CA LYS A 357 -17.99 -16.16 26.03
C LYS A 357 -16.68 -16.78 26.53
N SER A 358 -16.07 -16.22 27.57
CA SER A 358 -14.81 -16.71 28.15
C SER A 358 -14.78 -18.22 28.41
N ASN A 359 -15.83 -18.80 29.03
CA ASN A 359 -15.92 -20.25 29.26
C ASN A 359 -15.89 -21.08 27.97
N PHE A 360 -16.54 -20.61 26.90
CA PHE A 360 -16.50 -21.27 25.60
C PHE A 360 -15.10 -21.17 24.99
N ILE A 361 -14.45 -20.01 25.08
CA ILE A 361 -13.11 -19.78 24.57
C ILE A 361 -12.08 -20.68 25.28
N GLU A 362 -12.15 -20.76 26.61
CA GLU A 362 -11.30 -21.66 27.39
C GLU A 362 -11.50 -23.12 27.00
N TYR A 363 -12.76 -23.53 26.80
CA TYR A 363 -13.09 -24.87 26.33
C TYR A 363 -12.50 -25.16 24.94
N ILE A 364 -12.65 -24.25 23.98
CA ILE A 364 -12.09 -24.42 22.63
C ILE A 364 -10.56 -24.42 22.65
N LYS A 365 -9.92 -23.55 23.44
CA LYS A 365 -8.46 -23.58 23.63
C LYS A 365 -7.97 -24.90 24.21
N SER A 366 -8.76 -25.54 25.10
CA SER A 366 -8.43 -26.87 25.62
C SER A 366 -8.45 -27.98 24.55
N LYS A 367 -8.98 -27.70 23.35
CA LYS A 367 -8.93 -28.57 22.16
C LYS A 367 -7.82 -28.19 21.18
N ASN A 368 -6.81 -27.43 21.62
CA ASN A 368 -5.64 -26.99 20.86
C ASN A 368 -5.90 -25.99 19.73
N PHE A 369 -7.02 -25.25 19.77
CA PHE A 369 -7.20 -24.08 18.90
C PHE A 369 -6.51 -22.87 19.50
N ASP A 370 -5.77 -22.13 18.67
CA ASP A 370 -5.14 -20.89 19.10
C ASP A 370 -6.15 -19.72 19.18
N ILE A 371 -5.66 -18.53 19.53
CA ILE A 371 -6.54 -17.38 19.70
C ILE A 371 -7.15 -16.89 18.38
N ASP A 372 -6.45 -17.07 17.27
CA ASP A 372 -6.92 -16.61 15.96
C ASP A 372 -7.93 -17.61 15.39
N ASP A 373 -7.71 -18.91 15.59
CA ASP A 373 -8.70 -19.95 15.34
C ASP A 373 -10.00 -19.70 16.13
N VAL A 374 -9.88 -19.36 17.41
CA VAL A 374 -11.03 -19.00 18.25
C VAL A 374 -11.80 -17.82 17.67
N LYS A 375 -11.10 -16.76 17.24
CA LYS A 375 -11.75 -15.58 16.61
C LYS A 375 -12.50 -15.98 15.34
N ILE A 376 -11.92 -16.84 14.50
CA ILE A 376 -12.57 -17.36 13.29
C ILE A 376 -13.84 -18.14 13.67
N ILE A 377 -13.78 -18.98 14.71
CA ILE A 377 -14.92 -19.75 15.18
C ILE A 377 -16.05 -18.84 15.67
N LEU A 378 -15.71 -17.83 16.47
CA LEU A 378 -16.66 -16.83 16.97
C LEU A 378 -17.27 -16.01 15.83
N ASN A 379 -16.47 -15.66 14.81
CA ASN A 379 -16.94 -14.94 13.64
C ASN A 379 -17.97 -15.75 12.85
N ALA A 380 -17.69 -17.02 12.59
CA ALA A 380 -18.60 -17.93 11.93
C ALA A 380 -19.91 -18.13 12.73
N LEU A 381 -19.83 -18.28 14.06
CA LEU A 381 -21.00 -18.34 14.96
C LEU A 381 -21.77 -17.02 15.05
N SER A 382 -21.18 -15.91 14.61
CA SER A 382 -21.78 -14.57 14.58
C SER A 382 -22.17 -14.13 13.16
N GLU A 383 -22.41 -15.08 12.25
CA GLU A 383 -22.79 -14.80 10.84
C GLU A 383 -21.78 -13.90 10.11
N ASN A 384 -20.48 -14.09 10.36
CA ASN A 384 -19.39 -13.36 9.72
C ASN A 384 -19.43 -11.84 10.00
N LYS A 385 -20.03 -11.43 11.15
CA LYS A 385 -20.13 -10.02 11.57
C LYS A 385 -18.78 -9.30 11.66
N TYR A 386 -17.72 -10.02 11.96
CA TYR A 386 -16.37 -9.47 12.21
C TYR A 386 -15.43 -9.62 11.01
N SER A 387 -15.92 -10.04 9.83
CA SER A 387 -15.08 -10.16 8.64
C SER A 387 -14.50 -8.84 8.16
N SER A 388 -15.17 -7.71 8.43
CA SER A 388 -14.71 -6.38 8.01
C SER A 388 -13.38 -5.97 8.65
N ILE A 389 -13.09 -6.49 9.85
CA ILE A 389 -11.84 -6.23 10.60
C ILE A 389 -10.76 -7.29 10.33
N GLY A 390 -10.87 -8.04 9.23
CA GLY A 390 -9.83 -8.98 8.77
C GLY A 390 -9.89 -10.38 9.38
N ILE A 391 -10.92 -10.71 10.15
CA ILE A 391 -11.11 -12.09 10.65
C ILE A 391 -11.68 -12.95 9.53
N LYS A 392 -11.06 -14.11 9.29
CA LYS A 392 -11.49 -15.00 8.21
C LYS A 392 -12.96 -15.43 8.39
N GLU A 393 -13.63 -15.59 7.27
CA GLU A 393 -15.06 -15.87 7.22
C GLU A 393 -15.36 -17.23 6.61
N MET A 394 -16.51 -17.79 6.96
CA MET A 394 -16.97 -19.06 6.39
C MET A 394 -18.42 -18.93 5.92
N GLU A 395 -18.67 -19.20 4.64
CA GLU A 395 -20.03 -19.18 4.11
C GLU A 395 -20.73 -20.53 4.29
N PHE A 396 -21.80 -20.53 5.06
CA PHE A 396 -22.64 -21.71 5.21
C PHE A 396 -23.66 -21.80 4.07
N LYS A 397 -23.23 -22.41 2.95
CA LYS A 397 -24.05 -22.63 1.74
C LYS A 397 -25.40 -23.30 2.01
N ASN A 398 -25.51 -24.07 3.08
CA ASN A 398 -26.75 -24.67 3.55
C ASN A 398 -26.67 -24.98 5.07
N ASP A 399 -27.79 -25.40 5.64
CA ASP A 399 -27.90 -25.68 7.08
C ASP A 399 -27.02 -26.84 7.55
N ILE A 400 -26.77 -27.82 6.67
CA ILE A 400 -25.92 -28.96 7.00
C ILE A 400 -24.46 -28.52 7.18
N TYR A 401 -24.00 -27.46 6.49
CA TYR A 401 -22.65 -26.94 6.67
C TYR A 401 -22.48 -26.24 8.02
N PHE A 402 -23.47 -25.45 8.45
CA PHE A 402 -23.45 -24.88 9.81
C PHE A 402 -23.50 -25.95 10.90
N PHE A 403 -24.30 -27.01 10.68
CA PHE A 403 -24.33 -28.15 11.59
C PHE A 403 -22.96 -28.84 11.68
N ARG A 404 -22.32 -29.12 10.55
CA ARG A 404 -20.98 -29.72 10.50
C ARG A 404 -19.94 -28.83 11.16
N PHE A 405 -20.01 -27.53 10.93
CA PHE A 405 -19.17 -26.56 11.61
C PHE A 405 -19.28 -26.70 13.13
N CYS A 406 -20.51 -26.68 13.67
CA CYS A 406 -20.74 -26.84 15.09
C CYS A 406 -20.22 -28.18 15.65
N TYR A 407 -20.23 -29.24 14.83
CA TYR A 407 -19.64 -30.52 15.21
C TYR A 407 -18.11 -30.49 15.20
N PHE A 408 -17.49 -30.11 14.08
CA PHE A 408 -16.04 -30.17 13.88
C PHE A 408 -15.28 -29.24 14.83
N PHE A 409 -15.89 -28.13 15.21
CA PHE A 409 -15.31 -27.16 16.15
C PHE A 409 -15.82 -27.35 17.60
N TYR A 410 -16.27 -28.55 17.96
CA TYR A 410 -16.65 -28.92 19.34
C TYR A 410 -17.72 -28.00 19.99
N VAL A 411 -18.51 -27.27 19.20
CA VAL A 411 -19.54 -26.36 19.71
C VAL A 411 -20.63 -27.14 20.42
N PHE A 412 -21.08 -28.26 19.84
CA PHE A 412 -22.05 -29.13 20.50
C PHE A 412 -21.51 -29.68 21.82
N ASP A 413 -20.26 -30.16 21.83
CA ASP A 413 -19.62 -30.73 23.01
C ASP A 413 -19.53 -29.71 24.15
N TYR A 414 -19.17 -28.45 23.87
CA TYR A 414 -19.19 -27.39 24.88
C TYR A 414 -20.56 -27.29 25.58
N PHE A 415 -21.64 -27.23 24.80
CA PHE A 415 -22.97 -27.09 25.37
C PHE A 415 -23.42 -28.35 26.13
N GLN A 416 -22.97 -29.54 25.73
CA GLN A 416 -23.26 -30.78 26.46
C GLN A 416 -22.45 -30.88 27.76
N ASP A 417 -21.14 -30.69 27.67
CA ASP A 417 -20.18 -30.95 28.74
C ASP A 417 -20.16 -29.84 29.79
N ILE A 418 -20.21 -28.58 29.34
CA ILE A 418 -20.11 -27.40 30.21
C ILE A 418 -21.48 -26.84 30.59
N GLU A 419 -22.41 -26.74 29.62
CA GLU A 419 -23.75 -26.20 29.88
C GLU A 419 -24.82 -27.25 30.20
N GLY A 420 -24.51 -28.55 30.15
CA GLY A 420 -25.45 -29.63 30.48
C GLY A 420 -26.63 -29.76 29.53
N LYS A 421 -26.51 -29.31 28.27
CA LYS A 421 -27.58 -29.40 27.26
C LYS A 421 -27.65 -30.81 26.69
N LYS A 422 -28.87 -31.34 26.51
CA LYS A 422 -29.08 -32.71 26.01
C LYS A 422 -29.44 -32.81 24.52
N PHE A 423 -29.69 -31.69 23.85
CA PHE A 423 -30.06 -31.62 22.44
C PHE A 423 -31.26 -32.48 21.98
N ASP A 424 -32.17 -32.84 22.90
CA ASP A 424 -33.33 -33.74 22.65
C ASP A 424 -34.52 -33.08 21.90
N THR A 425 -34.46 -31.77 21.65
CA THR A 425 -35.56 -31.02 21.01
C THR A 425 -35.02 -29.95 20.07
N ILE A 426 -35.80 -29.48 19.11
CA ILE A 426 -35.37 -28.37 18.24
C ILE A 426 -35.01 -27.12 19.05
N ALA A 427 -35.78 -26.76 20.09
CA ALA A 427 -35.54 -25.57 20.91
C ALA A 427 -34.18 -25.59 21.64
N SER A 428 -33.60 -26.77 21.87
CA SER A 428 -32.30 -26.90 22.54
C SER A 428 -31.13 -26.29 21.74
N PHE A 429 -31.28 -26.08 20.43
CA PHE A 429 -30.27 -25.49 19.55
C PHE A 429 -30.30 -23.96 19.52
N GLU A 430 -31.30 -23.32 20.13
CA GLU A 430 -31.46 -21.85 20.11
C GLU A 430 -30.23 -21.12 20.66
N LYS A 431 -29.56 -21.66 21.68
CA LYS A 431 -28.35 -21.06 22.23
C LYS A 431 -27.18 -21.04 21.25
N ILE A 432 -27.10 -22.02 20.34
CA ILE A 432 -26.05 -22.08 19.32
C ILE A 432 -26.38 -21.13 18.17
N THR A 433 -27.63 -21.11 17.70
CA THR A 433 -28.01 -20.20 16.61
C THR A 433 -28.09 -18.75 17.05
N LYS A 434 -28.22 -18.48 18.35
CA LYS A 434 -28.14 -17.14 18.95
C LYS A 434 -26.88 -16.98 19.80
N PHE A 435 -25.78 -17.58 19.35
CA PHE A 435 -24.48 -17.45 20.02
C PHE A 435 -24.09 -15.96 20.20
N ASN A 436 -24.47 -15.13 19.23
CA ASN A 436 -24.55 -13.68 19.31
C ASN A 436 -26.02 -13.24 19.34
N ARG A 437 -26.37 -12.21 20.12
CA ARG A 437 -27.75 -11.68 20.22
C ARG A 437 -28.30 -11.16 18.90
N ASP A 438 -27.43 -10.69 18.03
CA ASP A 438 -27.79 -10.17 16.71
C ASP A 438 -27.86 -11.24 15.62
N ASN A 439 -27.50 -12.50 15.94
CA ASN A 439 -27.49 -13.59 14.98
C ASN A 439 -28.93 -13.90 14.51
N ARG A 440 -29.16 -13.84 13.19
CA ARG A 440 -30.49 -14.01 12.58
C ARG A 440 -30.80 -15.46 12.21
N ARG A 441 -29.88 -16.39 12.45
CA ARG A 441 -30.05 -17.80 12.09
C ARG A 441 -31.21 -18.42 12.87
N GLU A 442 -32.16 -18.94 12.12
CA GLU A 442 -33.29 -19.69 12.67
C GLU A 442 -32.89 -21.12 13.02
N VAL A 443 -33.51 -21.64 14.08
CA VAL A 443 -33.37 -23.05 14.44
C VAL A 443 -34.24 -23.91 13.53
N LYS A 444 -33.64 -24.95 12.96
CA LYS A 444 -34.31 -25.82 12.00
C LYS A 444 -34.46 -27.24 12.52
N GLN A 445 -35.58 -27.88 12.19
CA GLN A 445 -35.86 -29.27 12.58
C GLN A 445 -34.78 -30.25 12.09
N GLN A 446 -34.08 -29.89 11.01
CA GLN A 446 -32.99 -30.67 10.46
C GLN A 446 -31.80 -30.80 11.42
N TYR A 447 -31.52 -29.81 12.27
CA TYR A 447 -30.42 -29.89 13.25
C TYR A 447 -30.66 -31.03 14.25
N HIS A 448 -31.87 -31.10 14.80
CA HIS A 448 -32.26 -32.17 15.72
C HIS A 448 -32.17 -33.56 15.07
N ARG A 449 -32.67 -33.69 13.82
CA ARG A 449 -32.60 -34.96 13.07
C ARG A 449 -31.15 -35.40 12.81
N ASN A 450 -30.29 -34.46 12.40
CA ASN A 450 -28.87 -34.73 12.18
C ASN A 450 -28.15 -35.11 13.46
N PHE A 451 -28.50 -34.46 14.58
CA PHE A 451 -27.87 -34.71 15.88
C PHE A 451 -28.21 -36.09 16.43
N ILE A 452 -29.48 -36.52 16.36
CA ILE A 452 -29.89 -37.87 16.77
C ILE A 452 -29.13 -38.94 15.98
N GLU A 453 -28.93 -38.70 14.68
CA GLU A 453 -28.31 -39.68 13.79
C GLU A 453 -26.79 -39.50 13.66
N ILE A 454 -26.14 -38.67 14.49
CA ILE A 454 -24.72 -38.32 14.34
C ILE A 454 -23.77 -39.52 14.45
N ASP A 455 -24.18 -40.54 15.22
CA ASP A 455 -23.43 -41.78 15.41
C ASP A 455 -23.97 -42.95 14.56
N ASN A 456 -25.02 -42.72 13.76
CA ASN A 456 -25.65 -43.74 12.92
C ASN A 456 -25.38 -43.47 11.43
N SER A 457 -24.30 -44.03 10.90
CA SER A 457 -23.91 -43.86 9.49
C SER A 457 -24.93 -44.36 8.48
N ASN A 458 -25.82 -45.27 8.87
CA ASN A 458 -26.88 -45.81 8.02
C ASN A 458 -28.19 -45.02 8.15
N GLY A 459 -28.20 -44.00 9.00
CA GLY A 459 -29.34 -43.11 9.20
C GLY A 459 -29.63 -42.25 7.96
N LYS A 460 -30.90 -41.95 7.73
CA LYS A 460 -31.36 -41.13 6.60
C LYS A 460 -30.86 -39.68 6.69
N HIS A 461 -30.63 -39.20 7.89
CA HIS A 461 -30.22 -37.87 8.27
C HIS A 461 -28.78 -37.83 8.81
N PHE A 462 -27.98 -38.88 8.56
CA PHE A 462 -26.57 -38.88 8.90
C PHE A 462 -25.84 -37.67 8.29
N PRO A 463 -25.17 -36.83 9.10
CA PRO A 463 -24.66 -35.55 8.62
C PRO A 463 -23.37 -35.66 7.81
N PHE A 464 -22.66 -36.80 7.78
CA PHE A 464 -21.34 -36.93 7.17
C PHE A 464 -21.32 -37.83 5.93
N SER A 465 -21.73 -37.33 4.76
CA SER A 465 -21.49 -38.06 3.50
C SER A 465 -20.09 -37.74 2.96
N ALA A 466 -19.34 -38.76 2.52
CA ALA A 466 -17.93 -38.63 2.12
C ALA A 466 -17.66 -37.42 1.21
N LYS A 467 -18.31 -37.37 0.03
CA LYS A 467 -18.10 -36.30 -0.96
C LYS A 467 -18.33 -34.89 -0.43
N SER A 468 -19.41 -34.67 0.33
CA SER A 468 -19.75 -33.32 0.80
C SER A 468 -19.00 -32.94 2.07
N THR A 469 -18.56 -33.93 2.86
CA THR A 469 -17.77 -33.70 4.07
C THR A 469 -16.33 -33.38 3.70
N ASP A 470 -15.74 -34.10 2.74
CA ASP A 470 -14.39 -33.80 2.25
C ASP A 470 -14.32 -32.41 1.60
N ALA A 471 -15.34 -32.02 0.82
CA ALA A 471 -15.43 -30.66 0.28
C ALA A 471 -15.50 -29.59 1.37
N PHE A 472 -16.26 -29.84 2.44
CA PHE A 472 -16.37 -28.94 3.58
C PHE A 472 -15.05 -28.83 4.37
N LEU A 473 -14.36 -29.95 4.60
CA LEU A 473 -13.07 -29.98 5.28
C LEU A 473 -11.96 -29.32 4.45
N SER A 474 -11.97 -29.52 3.13
CA SER A 474 -11.04 -28.83 2.22
C SER A 474 -11.26 -27.32 2.24
N GLU A 475 -12.51 -26.86 2.38
CA GLU A 475 -12.85 -25.43 2.52
C GLU A 475 -12.30 -24.86 3.85
N ILE A 476 -12.28 -25.64 4.94
CA ILE A 476 -11.65 -25.23 6.20
C ILE A 476 -10.13 -25.10 6.04
N GLU A 477 -9.46 -26.13 5.51
CA GLU A 477 -8.01 -26.13 5.33
C GLU A 477 -7.55 -25.00 4.40
N TYR A 478 -8.23 -24.83 3.25
CA TYR A 478 -7.84 -23.85 2.25
C TYR A 478 -8.19 -22.41 2.68
N SER A 479 -9.44 -22.18 3.10
CA SER A 479 -9.94 -20.82 3.35
C SER A 479 -9.58 -20.33 4.75
N LEU A 480 -9.70 -21.19 5.76
CA LEU A 480 -9.46 -20.81 7.15
C LEU A 480 -8.01 -21.06 7.59
N ARG A 481 -7.26 -21.92 6.88
CA ARG A 481 -5.91 -22.40 7.25
C ARG A 481 -5.87 -23.07 8.62
N ILE A 482 -6.92 -23.82 8.94
CA ILE A 482 -7.01 -24.61 10.17
C ILE A 482 -6.73 -26.07 9.82
N ASP A 483 -5.76 -26.67 10.49
CA ASP A 483 -5.37 -28.05 10.25
C ASP A 483 -6.48 -29.02 10.64
N ARG A 484 -6.77 -29.98 9.76
CA ARG A 484 -7.82 -30.99 9.97
C ARG A 484 -7.60 -31.84 11.21
N GLU A 485 -6.35 -31.98 11.67
CA GLU A 485 -5.99 -32.72 12.89
C GLU A 485 -6.56 -32.09 14.17
N ASN A 486 -6.81 -30.77 14.16
CA ASN A 486 -7.40 -30.06 15.29
C ASN A 486 -8.93 -30.24 15.36
N LEU A 487 -9.57 -30.64 14.25
CA LEU A 487 -11.01 -30.79 14.15
C LEU A 487 -11.50 -32.09 14.81
N LYS A 488 -12.75 -32.08 15.26
CA LYS A 488 -13.39 -33.28 15.83
C LYS A 488 -13.42 -34.43 14.80
N PRO A 489 -12.94 -35.64 15.13
CA PRO A 489 -13.00 -36.76 14.21
C PRO A 489 -14.45 -37.15 13.93
N ILE A 490 -14.73 -37.62 12.71
CA ILE A 490 -16.03 -38.21 12.36
C ILE A 490 -16.16 -39.54 13.12
N PRO A 491 -17.33 -39.87 13.70
CA PRO A 491 -17.49 -41.12 14.44
C PRO A 491 -17.15 -42.31 13.53
N THR A 492 -16.20 -43.14 13.95
CA THR A 492 -15.73 -44.26 13.13
C THR A 492 -16.85 -45.25 12.85
N LEU A 493 -17.04 -45.55 11.56
CA LEU A 493 -17.92 -46.60 11.05
C LEU A 493 -17.62 -47.91 11.77
N LYS A 494 -18.58 -48.45 12.53
CA LYS A 494 -18.55 -49.89 12.84
C LYS A 494 -18.72 -50.64 11.51
N LYS A 495 -17.61 -51.09 10.92
CA LYS A 495 -17.64 -52.15 9.92
C LYS A 495 -18.15 -53.40 10.64
N TYR A 496 -19.39 -53.79 10.37
CA TYR A 496 -19.91 -55.10 10.74
C TYR A 496 -19.42 -56.13 9.73
#